data_AF-A0A2S8ESY1-F1
#
_entry.id   AF-A0A2S8ESY1-F1
#
_cell.length_a   1.000
_cell.length_b   1.000
_cell.length_c   1.000
_cell.angle_alpha   90.00
_cell.angle_beta   90.00
_cell.angle_gamma   90.00
#
_symmetry.space_group_name_H-M   'P 1'
#
loop_
_entity.id
_entity.type
_entity.pdbx_description
1 polymer ?
#
loop_
_entity_poly.entity_id
_entity_poly.type
_entity_poly.pdbx_seq_one_letter_code
_entity_poly.pdbx_strand_id
1 'polypeptide(L)' 'MAILPLIASGCAGGALVDQRELCAGTKELRPDHAAALAEDGGPRSVVTGRRLIATMDAGCRE' A
#
# COMPACT_ATOMS: atom_id res chain seq x y z
N MET A 1 -17.68 30.26 29.82
CA MET A 1 -17.41 30.01 28.39
C MET A 1 -16.19 29.09 28.32
N ALA A 2 -16.40 27.78 28.25
CA ALA A 2 -15.33 26.80 28.23
C ALA A 2 -15.10 26.38 26.77
N ILE A 3 -13.92 26.64 26.24
CA ILE A 3 -13.47 26.12 24.94
C ILE A 3 -12.67 24.85 25.25
N LEU A 4 -13.29 23.69 25.05
CA LEU A 4 -12.58 22.42 24.95
C LEU A 4 -11.82 22.42 23.62
N PRO A 5 -10.48 22.38 23.56
CA PRO A 5 -9.80 22.04 22.34
C PRO A 5 -10.07 20.55 22.10
N LEU A 6 -11.04 20.27 21.23
CA LEU A 6 -11.27 18.93 20.73
C LEU A 6 -9.95 18.37 20.21
N ILE A 7 -9.71 17.14 20.62
CA ILE A 7 -8.58 16.29 20.31
C ILE A 7 -8.56 16.09 18.79
N ALA A 8 -7.95 17.03 18.07
CA ALA A 8 -7.59 16.87 16.66
C ALA A 8 -6.27 16.09 16.57
N SER A 9 -6.19 14.94 17.24
CA SER A 9 -5.17 13.91 16.96
C SER A 9 -5.66 12.93 15.90
N GLY A 10 -6.64 13.34 15.07
CA GLY A 10 -7.00 12.62 13.85
C GLY A 10 -6.04 13.03 12.74
N CYS A 11 -5.18 12.10 12.32
CA CYS A 11 -4.18 12.28 11.25
C CYS A 11 -3.06 13.30 11.53
N ALA A 12 -2.46 13.30 12.73
CA ALA A 12 -1.03 13.62 12.79
C ALA A 12 -0.31 12.43 12.13
N GLY A 13 -0.07 12.59 10.82
CA GLY A 13 0.40 11.54 9.94
C GLY A 13 1.51 10.71 10.54
N GLY A 14 1.33 9.37 10.51
CA GLY A 14 2.47 8.51 10.32
C GLY A 14 3.31 9.12 9.21
N ALA A 15 4.62 9.23 9.43
CA ALA A 15 5.56 9.92 8.56
C ALA A 15 5.08 9.83 7.11
N LEU A 16 4.90 10.96 6.42
CA LEU A 16 4.59 10.98 5.00
C LEU A 16 5.75 10.28 4.29
N VAL A 17 5.75 8.95 4.29
CA VAL A 17 6.65 8.13 3.51
C VAL A 17 6.39 8.61 2.10
N ASP A 18 7.42 9.05 1.39
CA ASP A 18 7.24 9.48 0.02
C ASP A 18 6.77 8.26 -0.78
N GLN A 19 5.45 8.15 -0.93
CA GLN A 19 4.80 7.02 -1.58
C GLN A 19 5.13 6.98 -3.07
N ARG A 20 5.77 8.02 -3.62
CA ARG A 20 6.22 8.04 -5.01
C ARG A 20 7.22 6.94 -5.27
N GLU A 21 8.16 6.69 -4.36
CA GLU A 21 9.16 5.63 -4.54
C GLU A 21 8.52 4.24 -4.48
N LEU A 22 7.59 4.01 -3.55
CA LEU A 22 6.82 2.77 -3.50
C LEU A 22 5.94 2.59 -4.74
N CYS A 23 5.26 3.65 -5.19
CA CYS A 23 4.42 3.62 -6.40
C CYS A 23 5.25 3.40 -7.67
N ALA A 24 6.45 3.97 -7.74
CA ALA A 24 7.37 3.77 -8.85
C ALA A 24 7.92 2.33 -8.85
N GLY A 25 8.39 1.85 -7.70
CA GLY A 25 8.93 0.50 -7.54
C GLY A 25 7.90 -0.61 -7.76
N THR A 26 6.62 -0.34 -7.52
CA THR A 26 5.52 -1.29 -7.73
C THR A 26 4.69 -1.03 -8.98
N LYS A 27 5.10 -0.09 -9.84
CA LYS A 27 4.29 0.42 -10.97
C LYS A 27 3.73 -0.70 -11.85
N GLU A 28 4.57 -1.65 -12.26
CA GLU A 28 4.19 -2.76 -13.15
C GLU A 28 3.56 -3.93 -12.38
N LEU A 29 3.90 -4.10 -11.10
CA LEU A 29 3.38 -5.21 -10.28
C LEU A 29 1.89 -5.06 -9.95
N ARG A 30 1.40 -3.81 -9.84
CA ARG A 30 -0.02 -3.52 -9.58
C ARG A 30 -0.95 -3.95 -10.72
N PRO A 31 -0.74 -3.52 -11.99
CA PRO A 31 -1.57 -3.98 -13.10
C PRO A 31 -1.41 -5.49 -13.36
N ASP A 32 -0.21 -6.05 -13.18
CA ASP A 32 0.00 -7.51 -13.28
C ASP A 32 -0.88 -8.27 -12.28
N HIS A 33 -0.92 -7.81 -11.02
CA HIS A 33 -1.77 -8.43 -10.01
C HIS A 33 -3.26 -8.19 -10.28
N ALA A 34 -3.65 -6.99 -10.74
CA ALA A 34 -5.03 -6.69 -11.09
C ALA A 34 -5.54 -7.55 -12.25
N ALA A 35 -4.71 -7.78 -13.28
CA ALA A 35 -5.01 -8.69 -14.37
C ALA A 35 -5.15 -10.14 -13.86
N ALA A 36 -4.25 -10.58 -12.98
CA ALA A 36 -4.35 -11.89 -12.35
C ALA A 36 -5.68 -12.08 -11.61
N LEU A 37 -6.08 -11.10 -10.79
CA LEU A 37 -7.34 -11.09 -10.05
C LEU A 37 -8.56 -11.16 -10.98
N ALA A 38 -8.52 -10.41 -12.08
CA ALA A 38 -9.62 -10.38 -13.04
C ALA A 38 -9.79 -11.71 -13.79
N GLU A 39 -8.68 -12.39 -14.10
CA GLU A 39 -8.71 -13.65 -14.84
C GLU A 39 -9.02 -14.87 -13.97
N ASP A 40 -8.42 -15.00 -12.79
CA ASP A 40 -8.57 -16.22 -11.98
C ASP A 40 -8.96 -15.99 -10.51
N GLY A 41 -8.60 -14.85 -9.91
CA GLY A 41 -8.76 -14.63 -8.46
C GLY A 41 -8.10 -15.71 -7.59
N GLY A 42 -7.25 -16.54 -8.18
CA GLY A 42 -6.86 -17.86 -7.70
C GLY A 42 -5.35 -18.03 -7.64
N PRO A 43 -4.78 -19.19 -8.03
CA PRO A 43 -3.35 -19.44 -7.90
C PRO A 43 -2.44 -18.36 -8.52
N ARG A 44 -2.81 -17.79 -9.68
CA ARG A 44 -2.00 -16.72 -10.30
C ARG A 44 -2.10 -15.42 -9.52
N SER A 45 -3.29 -15.11 -9.01
CA SER A 45 -3.50 -13.96 -8.10
C SER A 45 -2.68 -14.09 -6.82
N VAL A 46 -2.56 -15.30 -6.26
CA VAL A 46 -1.70 -15.57 -5.09
C VAL A 46 -0.23 -15.32 -5.42
N VAL A 47 0.26 -15.84 -6.56
CA VAL A 47 1.67 -15.67 -6.96
C VAL A 47 2.01 -14.20 -7.20
N THR A 48 1.17 -13.49 -7.97
CA THR A 48 1.38 -12.07 -8.28
C THR A 48 1.21 -11.18 -7.05
N GLY A 49 0.23 -11.47 -6.19
CA GLY A 49 0.01 -10.74 -4.94
C GLY A 49 1.18 -10.90 -3.97
N ARG A 50 1.71 -12.12 -3.82
CA ARG A 50 2.88 -12.38 -2.97
C ARG A 50 4.12 -11.63 -3.46
N ARG A 51 4.30 -11.51 -4.78
CA ARG A 51 5.39 -10.73 -5.38
C ARG A 51 5.22 -9.22 -5.12
N LEU A 52 4.00 -8.71 -5.27
CA LEU A 52 3.68 -7.31 -4.99
C LEU A 52 3.95 -6.97 -3.52
N ILE A 53 3.44 -7.77 -2.59
CA ILE A 53 3.62 -7.59 -1.13
C ILE A 53 5.10 -7.64 -0.77
N ALA A 54 5.84 -8.67 -1.21
CA ALA A 54 7.26 -8.78 -0.90
C ALA A 54 8.09 -7.55 -1.38
N THR A 55 7.67 -6.91 -2.47
CA THR A 55 8.33 -5.68 -2.96
C THR A 55 7.97 -4.48 -2.09
N MET A 56 6.72 -4.38 -1.61
CA MET A 56 6.30 -3.34 -0.66
C MET A 56 7.02 -3.50 0.68
N ASP A 57 7.05 -4.72 1.22
CA ASP A 57 7.73 -5.09 2.46
C ASP A 57 9.21 -4.69 2.41
N ALA A 58 9.91 -5.02 1.32
CA ALA A 58 11.29 -4.62 1.10
C ALA A 58 11.49 -3.09 1.09
N GLY A 59 10.53 -2.32 0.56
CA GLY A 59 10.55 -0.86 0.56
C GLY A 59 10.23 -0.24 1.92
N CYS A 60 9.33 -0.87 2.68
CA CYS A 60 8.93 -0.47 4.03
C CYS A 60 9.92 -0.91 5.12
N ARG A 61 10.78 -1.89 4.81
CA ARG A 61 11.66 -2.60 5.77
C ARG A 61 10.88 -3.36 6.84
N GLU A 62 9.76 -3.96 6.46
CA GLU A 62 8.92 -4.80 7.34
C GLU A 62 8.86 -6.25 6.86
#